data_AF-A0A8W8HNX3-F1
#
_entry.id   AF-A0A8W8HNX3-F1
#
_cell.length_a   1.000
_cell.length_b   1.000
_cell.length_c   1.000
_cell.angle_alpha   90.00
_cell.angle_beta   90.00
_cell.angle_gamma   90.00
#
_symmetry.space_group_name_H-M   'P 1'
#
loop_
_entity.id
_entity.type
_entity.pdbx_description
1 polymer ?
#
loop_
_entity_poly.entity_id
_entity_poly.type
_entity_poly.pdbx_seq_one_letter_code
_entity_poly.pdbx_strand_id
1 'polypeptide(L)'
;MNPYFQEVYFKKHSIVNESNVALKDLDRMTADKYEVMINEILKSAVVVDHTKDPCDSWLVPDNKDTVHVMYIQMQHPTDFTTWKQLAKCYHLWDIDVRGFHKSMWRLYLNGTPVILVGVPASPYHSHKPDSVKPFALEEPSKKAKAQ
;
A
#
# COMPACT_ATOMS: atom_id res chain seq x y z
N MET A 1 -7.25 -22.70 12.37
CA MET A 1 -6.65 -22.76 11.02
C MET A 1 -7.40 -23.82 10.22
N ASN A 2 -7.95 -23.49 9.05
CA ASN A 2 -8.61 -24.47 8.17
C ASN A 2 -7.99 -24.42 6.75
N PRO A 3 -8.21 -25.42 5.88
CA PRO A 3 -7.57 -25.49 4.57
C PRO A 3 -7.86 -24.28 3.68
N TYR A 4 -9.08 -23.75 3.71
CA TYR A 4 -9.46 -22.56 2.94
C TYR A 4 -8.66 -21.33 3.39
N PHE A 5 -8.54 -21.09 4.69
CA PHE A 5 -7.81 -19.97 5.25
C PHE A 5 -6.31 -20.05 4.93
N GLN A 6 -5.73 -21.26 4.97
CA GLN A 6 -4.35 -21.51 4.56
C GLN A 6 -4.14 -21.20 3.07
N GLU A 7 -5.04 -21.67 2.20
CA GLU A 7 -4.98 -21.45 0.75
C GLU A 7 -5.05 -19.97 0.38
N VAL A 8 -5.97 -19.23 1.01
CA VAL A 8 -6.23 -17.82 0.68
C VAL A 8 -5.12 -16.90 1.17
N TYR A 9 -4.65 -17.06 2.42
CA TYR A 9 -3.78 -16.05 3.05
C TYR A 9 -2.32 -16.47 3.23
N PHE A 10 -2.00 -17.77 3.24
CA PHE A 10 -0.67 -18.24 3.62
C PHE A 10 0.07 -18.99 2.51
N LYS A 11 -0.63 -19.71 1.63
CA LYS A 11 0.01 -20.55 0.61
C LYS A 11 0.90 -19.79 -0.36
N LYS A 12 0.55 -18.55 -0.68
CA LYS A 12 1.31 -17.68 -1.60
C LYS A 12 2.25 -16.69 -0.87
N HIS A 13 2.40 -16.82 0.45
CA HIS A 13 3.27 -15.93 1.21
C HIS A 13 4.73 -16.16 0.80
N SER A 14 5.45 -15.09 0.49
CA SER A 14 6.81 -15.17 -0.02
C SER A 14 7.77 -15.68 1.04
N ILE A 15 8.63 -16.63 0.67
CA ILE A 15 9.73 -17.13 1.49
C ILE A 15 11.01 -16.92 0.69
N VAL A 16 11.97 -16.19 1.29
CA VAL A 16 13.30 -16.00 0.71
C VAL A 16 14.10 -17.29 0.93
N ASN A 17 14.61 -17.87 -0.15
CA ASN A 17 15.42 -19.10 -0.11
C ASN A 17 16.93 -18.83 -0.21
N GLU A 18 17.33 -17.57 -0.36
CA GLU A 18 18.72 -17.15 -0.44
C GLU A 18 19.34 -17.11 0.97
N SER A 19 20.53 -17.69 1.10
CA SER A 19 21.31 -17.65 2.34
C SER A 19 22.28 -16.46 2.34
N ASN A 20 22.66 -16.01 3.54
CA ASN A 20 23.65 -14.94 3.75
C ASN A 20 23.32 -13.61 3.06
N VAL A 21 22.03 -13.27 2.97
CA VAL A 21 21.58 -11.98 2.42
C VAL A 21 22.14 -10.84 3.29
N ALA A 22 22.99 -10.01 2.70
CA ALA A 22 23.48 -8.80 3.33
C ALA A 22 22.39 -7.72 3.28
N LEU A 23 21.86 -7.35 4.45
CA LEU A 23 20.89 -6.26 4.57
C LEU A 23 21.57 -4.93 4.22
N LYS A 24 20.88 -4.11 3.43
CA LYS A 24 21.37 -2.80 2.99
C LYS A 24 20.88 -1.70 3.92
N ASP A 25 21.70 -0.66 4.08
CA ASP A 25 21.34 0.61 4.71
C ASP A 25 20.72 0.49 6.11
N LEU A 26 21.24 -0.44 6.93
CA LEU A 26 20.74 -0.70 8.29
C LEU A 26 20.76 0.54 9.18
N ASP A 27 21.73 1.44 8.97
CA ASP A 27 21.85 2.67 9.76
C ASP A 27 20.67 3.63 9.52
N ARG A 28 19.98 3.52 8.37
CA ARG A 28 18.80 4.32 8.02
C ARG A 28 17.53 3.86 8.73
N MET A 29 17.56 2.72 9.42
CA MET A 29 16.38 2.16 10.10
C MET A 29 16.13 2.76 11.50
N THR A 30 16.98 3.68 11.95
CA THR A 30 16.70 4.50 13.14
C THR A 30 15.54 5.47 12.84
N ALA A 31 14.75 5.82 13.86
CA ALA A 31 13.52 6.59 13.70
C ALA A 31 13.70 7.84 12.82
N ASP A 32 14.65 8.72 13.15
CA ASP A 32 14.85 9.98 12.43
C ASP A 32 15.37 9.77 11.01
N LYS A 33 16.33 8.87 10.82
CA LYS A 33 16.89 8.58 9.48
C LYS A 33 15.88 7.89 8.57
N TYR A 34 14.96 7.10 9.13
CA TYR A 34 13.90 6.46 8.38
C TYR A 34 12.92 7.49 7.83
N GLU A 35 12.57 8.51 8.62
CA GLU A 35 11.72 9.61 8.14
C GLU A 35 12.39 10.40 7.02
N VAL A 36 13.69 10.68 7.12
CA VAL A 36 14.47 11.31 6.04
C VAL A 36 14.42 10.46 4.77
N MET A 37 14.66 9.15 4.89
CA MET A 37 14.60 8.22 3.77
C MET A 37 13.23 8.19 3.10
N ILE A 38 12.14 8.11 3.86
CA ILE A 38 10.78 8.08 3.30
C ILE A 38 10.48 9.36 2.53
N ASN A 39 10.87 10.52 3.07
CA ASN A 39 10.69 11.80 2.38
C ASN A 39 11.52 11.90 1.10
N GLU A 40 12.75 11.39 1.08
CA GLU A 40 13.57 11.32 -0.15
C GLU A 40 12.92 10.43 -1.21
N ILE A 41 12.43 9.25 -0.83
CA ILE A 41 11.74 8.34 -1.75
C ILE A 41 10.50 9.02 -2.34
N LEU A 42 9.66 9.62 -1.50
CA LEU A 42 8.41 10.28 -1.93
C LEU A 42 8.65 11.48 -2.85
N LYS A 43 9.73 12.25 -2.64
CA LYS A 43 10.12 13.34 -3.56
C LYS A 43 10.45 12.86 -4.97
N SER A 44 10.99 11.65 -5.08
CA SER A 44 11.37 11.03 -6.36
C SER A 44 10.32 10.10 -6.95
N ALA A 45 9.27 9.78 -6.19
CA ALA A 45 8.28 8.79 -6.59
C ALA A 45 7.37 9.31 -7.71
N VAL A 46 7.03 8.44 -8.65
CA VAL A 46 6.11 8.76 -9.74
C VAL A 46 4.67 8.53 -9.27
N VAL A 47 3.86 9.57 -9.33
CA VAL A 47 2.44 9.48 -8.95
C VAL A 47 1.69 8.65 -9.99
N VAL A 48 0.94 7.65 -9.54
CA VAL A 48 0.07 6.85 -10.43
C VAL A 48 -1.08 7.70 -10.98
N ASP A 49 -1.68 7.27 -12.08
CA ASP A 49 -2.80 7.99 -12.69
C ASP A 49 -4.09 7.81 -11.86
N HIS A 50 -4.46 8.84 -11.10
CA HIS A 50 -5.64 8.80 -10.22
C HIS A 50 -6.99 8.93 -10.96
N THR A 51 -6.98 8.96 -12.29
CA THR A 51 -8.20 8.91 -13.10
C THR A 51 -8.66 7.49 -13.44
N LYS A 52 -7.79 6.48 -13.21
CA LYS A 52 -8.05 5.07 -13.48
C LYS A 52 -8.60 4.33 -12.26
N ASP A 53 -9.13 3.13 -12.47
CA ASP A 53 -9.55 2.25 -11.38
C ASP A 53 -8.32 1.82 -10.56
N PRO A 54 -8.31 2.06 -9.23
CA PRO A 54 -7.18 1.66 -8.40
C PRO A 54 -6.98 0.14 -8.32
N CYS A 55 -7.99 -0.67 -8.62
CA CYS A 55 -7.89 -2.13 -8.65
C CYS A 55 -7.54 -2.70 -10.05
N ASP A 56 -7.29 -1.85 -11.05
CA ASP A 56 -6.79 -2.28 -12.35
C ASP A 56 -5.33 -2.76 -12.22
N SER A 57 -5.03 -3.95 -12.75
CA SER A 57 -3.67 -4.50 -12.74
C SER A 57 -2.66 -3.66 -13.53
N TRP A 58 -3.14 -2.79 -14.43
CA TRP A 58 -2.29 -1.92 -15.26
C TRP A 58 -2.12 -0.50 -14.72
N LEU A 59 -2.72 -0.19 -13.56
CA LEU A 59 -2.56 1.12 -12.93
C LEU A 59 -1.10 1.43 -12.60
N VAL A 60 -0.40 0.44 -12.05
CA VAL A 60 1.02 0.50 -11.72
C VAL A 60 1.79 -0.17 -12.86
N PRO A 61 2.60 0.56 -13.64
CA PRO A 61 3.37 -0.04 -14.70
C PRO A 61 4.47 -0.93 -14.11
N ASP A 62 4.83 -1.99 -14.84
CA ASP A 62 5.93 -2.88 -14.49
C ASP A 62 7.27 -2.13 -14.61
N ASN A 63 7.85 -1.76 -13.48
CA ASN A 63 9.10 -1.02 -13.38
C ASN A 63 9.75 -1.26 -12.02
N LYS A 64 10.85 -2.02 -12.00
CA LYS A 64 11.53 -2.39 -10.75
C LYS A 64 12.40 -1.29 -10.17
N ASP A 65 12.76 -0.31 -10.99
CA ASP A 65 13.75 0.73 -10.65
C ASP A 65 13.09 2.03 -10.17
N THR A 66 11.79 2.20 -10.43
CA THR A 66 11.03 3.41 -10.11
C THR A 66 9.98 3.14 -9.05
N VAL A 67 10.06 3.88 -7.94
CA VAL A 67 9.03 3.87 -6.91
C VAL A 67 7.82 4.64 -7.41
N HIS A 68 6.66 4.01 -7.32
CA HIS A 68 5.38 4.66 -7.60
C HIS A 68 4.67 5.02 -6.30
N VAL A 69 3.89 6.09 -6.32
CA VAL A 69 3.09 6.53 -5.18
C VAL A 69 1.62 6.66 -5.53
N MET A 70 0.78 6.13 -4.64
CA MET A 70 -0.66 6.23 -4.68
C MET A 70 -1.16 7.00 -3.45
N TYR A 71 -2.09 7.92 -3.65
CA TYR A 71 -2.73 8.65 -2.57
C TYR A 71 -4.14 8.11 -2.37
N ILE A 72 -4.47 7.74 -1.13
CA ILE A 72 -5.76 7.15 -0.78
C ILE A 72 -6.47 8.02 0.24
N GLN A 73 -7.80 8.06 0.18
CA GLN A 73 -8.60 8.76 1.15
C GLN A 73 -8.51 8.04 2.49
N MET A 74 -8.13 8.79 3.52
CA MET A 74 -7.98 8.36 4.90
C MET A 74 -8.10 9.58 5.82
N GLN A 75 -9.30 9.81 6.36
CA GLN A 75 -9.62 11.04 7.10
C GLN A 75 -8.89 11.15 8.45
N HIS A 76 -8.72 10.01 9.13
CA HIS A 76 -8.02 9.91 10.41
C HIS A 76 -7.15 8.64 10.42
N PRO A 77 -6.19 8.51 11.36
CA PRO A 77 -5.25 7.38 11.41
C PRO A 77 -5.88 5.97 11.51
N THR A 78 -7.18 5.90 11.80
CA THR A 78 -7.96 4.66 11.89
C THR A 78 -9.01 4.49 10.77
N ASP A 79 -9.05 5.40 9.79
CA ASP A 79 -9.91 5.28 8.61
C ASP A 79 -9.25 4.34 7.58
N PHE A 80 -9.59 3.06 7.66
CA PHE A 80 -8.98 2.03 6.82
C PHE A 80 -9.87 1.56 5.68
N THR A 81 -10.96 2.29 5.40
CA THR A 81 -12.01 1.88 4.46
C THR A 81 -11.44 1.60 3.08
N THR A 82 -10.75 2.59 2.50
CA THR A 82 -10.11 2.47 1.19
C THR A 82 -9.00 1.42 1.19
N TRP A 83 -8.12 1.44 2.21
CA TRP A 83 -7.01 0.49 2.31
C TRP A 83 -7.49 -0.97 2.31
N LYS A 84 -8.53 -1.29 3.08
CA LYS A 84 -9.06 -2.66 3.13
C LYS A 84 -9.58 -3.14 1.77
N GLN A 85 -10.22 -2.27 0.99
CA GLN A 85 -10.67 -2.63 -0.37
C GLN A 85 -9.49 -2.85 -1.32
N LEU A 86 -8.45 -2.01 -1.23
CA LEU A 86 -7.23 -2.19 -2.02
C LEU A 86 -6.51 -3.49 -1.65
N ALA A 87 -6.34 -3.76 -0.35
CA ALA A 87 -5.73 -4.99 0.13
C ALA A 87 -6.48 -6.22 -0.40
N LYS A 88 -7.82 -6.16 -0.45
CA LYS A 88 -8.65 -7.22 -1.01
C LYS A 88 -8.44 -7.41 -2.52
N CYS A 89 -8.46 -6.34 -3.32
CA CYS A 89 -8.32 -6.48 -4.77
C CYS A 89 -6.89 -6.82 -5.21
N TYR A 90 -5.87 -6.45 -4.43
CA TYR A 90 -4.49 -6.90 -4.62
C TYR A 90 -4.19 -8.27 -4.00
N HIS A 91 -5.19 -8.97 -3.45
CA HIS A 91 -5.05 -10.29 -2.84
C HIS A 91 -4.01 -10.33 -1.70
N LEU A 92 -4.02 -9.29 -0.87
CA LEU A 92 -3.19 -9.15 0.32
C LEU A 92 -3.98 -9.53 1.58
N TRP A 93 -3.34 -9.40 2.74
CA TRP A 93 -3.99 -9.58 4.03
C TRP A 93 -5.00 -8.44 4.31
N ASP A 94 -6.29 -8.75 4.38
CA ASP A 94 -7.40 -7.77 4.47
C ASP A 94 -8.35 -7.99 5.67
N ILE A 95 -8.08 -8.97 6.54
CA ILE A 95 -8.93 -9.31 7.71
C ILE A 95 -8.89 -8.20 8.76
N ASP A 96 -7.68 -7.75 9.08
CA ASP A 96 -7.35 -6.66 9.98
C ASP A 96 -6.20 -5.84 9.38
N VAL A 97 -5.97 -4.65 9.91
CA VAL A 97 -5.06 -3.67 9.28
C VAL A 97 -3.64 -3.86 9.79
N ARG A 98 -2.69 -4.05 8.87
CA ARG A 98 -1.28 -4.31 9.15
C ARG A 98 -0.37 -3.60 8.16
N GLY A 99 0.93 -3.55 8.47
CA GLY A 99 1.97 -3.09 7.55
C GLY A 99 2.04 -1.58 7.32
N PHE A 100 1.37 -0.79 8.17
CA PHE A 100 1.36 0.66 8.05
C PHE A 100 2.37 1.34 8.97
N HIS A 101 2.90 2.47 8.51
CA HIS A 101 3.73 3.41 9.26
C HIS A 101 3.20 4.82 9.03
N LYS A 102 2.68 5.48 10.07
CA LYS A 102 2.08 6.83 9.97
C LYS A 102 1.11 6.98 8.79
N SER A 103 0.12 6.08 8.69
CA SER A 103 -0.87 6.04 7.61
C SER A 103 -0.27 5.88 6.20
N MET A 104 0.86 5.19 6.08
CA MET A 104 1.49 4.85 4.81
C MET A 104 1.89 3.37 4.76
N TRP A 105 1.77 2.75 3.58
CA TRP A 105 2.14 1.36 3.32
C TRP A 105 3.20 1.29 2.23
N ARG A 106 4.15 0.37 2.39
CA ARG A 106 5.16 0.05 1.38
C ARG A 106 4.99 -1.40 0.96
N LEU A 107 4.89 -1.66 -0.33
CA LEU A 107 4.81 -3.01 -0.88
C LEU A 107 5.34 -3.06 -2.31
N TYR A 108 5.31 -4.24 -2.89
CA TYR A 108 5.55 -4.46 -4.30
C TYR A 108 4.27 -4.97 -4.97
N LEU A 109 3.88 -4.34 -6.07
CA LEU A 109 2.81 -4.81 -6.96
C LEU A 109 3.46 -5.24 -8.26
N ASN A 110 3.32 -6.53 -8.64
CA ASN A 110 3.98 -7.13 -9.81
C ASN A 110 5.51 -6.89 -9.90
N GLY A 111 6.18 -6.74 -8.75
CA GLY A 111 7.61 -6.45 -8.68
C GLY A 111 7.98 -4.97 -8.79
N THR A 112 7.01 -4.07 -9.00
CA THR A 112 7.19 -2.62 -8.91
C THR A 112 7.04 -2.15 -7.47
N PRO A 113 7.99 -1.38 -6.92
CA PRO A 113 7.85 -0.80 -5.58
C PRO A 113 6.78 0.30 -5.57
N VAL A 114 5.83 0.18 -4.64
CA VAL A 114 4.70 1.10 -4.48
C VAL A 114 4.59 1.59 -3.04
N ILE A 115 4.34 2.88 -2.87
CA ILE A 115 3.99 3.51 -1.60
C ILE A 115 2.56 4.01 -1.66
N LEU A 116 1.73 3.64 -0.68
CA LEU A 116 0.39 4.19 -0.50
C LEU A 116 0.40 5.18 0.66
N VAL A 117 -0.08 6.40 0.43
CA VAL A 117 -0.15 7.48 1.43
C VAL A 117 -1.60 7.82 1.71
N GLY A 118 -2.02 7.71 2.98
CA GLY A 118 -3.35 8.10 3.44
C GLY A 118 -3.50 9.62 3.61
N VAL A 119 -4.54 10.21 3.02
CA VAL A 119 -4.75 11.65 2.96
C VAL A 119 -6.09 12.04 3.59
N PRO A 120 -6.14 13.02 4.51
CA PRO A 120 -5.03 13.82 5.07
C PRO A 120 -4.31 13.18 6.28
N ALA A 121 -4.68 11.98 6.74
CA ALA A 121 -4.18 11.47 8.02
C ALA A 121 -2.65 11.28 8.11
N SER A 122 -1.98 10.97 6.99
CA SER A 122 -0.53 10.75 6.96
C SER A 122 0.23 12.07 6.91
N PRO A 123 1.30 12.28 7.70
CA PRO A 123 2.17 13.45 7.56
C PRO A 123 2.83 13.54 6.18
N TYR A 124 2.90 12.42 5.45
CA TYR A 124 3.44 12.35 4.10
C TYR A 124 2.46 12.89 3.03
N HIS A 125 1.22 13.26 3.39
CA HIS A 125 0.25 13.84 2.46
C HIS A 125 0.76 15.13 1.79
N SER A 126 1.76 15.78 2.39
CA SER A 126 2.42 16.99 1.88
C SER A 126 3.12 16.79 0.53
N HIS A 127 3.45 15.55 0.15
CA HIS A 127 4.02 15.22 -1.17
C HIS A 127 2.96 15.06 -2.27
N LYS A 128 1.67 15.09 -1.92
CA LYS A 128 0.58 14.94 -2.89
C LYS A 128 0.43 16.21 -3.73
N PRO A 129 0.49 16.14 -5.07
CA PRO A 129 0.15 17.27 -5.92
C PRO A 129 -1.30 17.74 -5.70
N ASP A 130 -1.55 19.03 -5.85
CA ASP A 130 -2.90 19.61 -5.67
C ASP A 130 -3.91 19.08 -6.69
N SER A 131 -3.45 18.76 -7.90
CA SER A 131 -4.27 18.19 -8.99
C SER A 131 -4.74 16.75 -8.73
N VAL A 132 -4.14 16.06 -7.75
CA VAL A 132 -4.42 14.65 -7.49
C VAL A 132 -5.50 14.52 -6.42
N LYS A 133 -6.62 13.91 -6.81
CA LYS A 133 -7.68 13.48 -5.88
C LYS A 133 -7.33 12.08 -5.33
N PRO A 134 -7.29 11.86 -4.01
CA PRO A 134 -7.02 10.55 -3.45
C PRO A 134 -8.09 9.53 -3.88
N PHE A 135 -7.68 8.28 -4.11
CA PHE A 135 -8.62 7.19 -4.36
C PHE A 135 -9.52 6.96 -3.16
N ALA A 136 -10.81 6.73 -3.40
CA ALA A 136 -11.78 6.38 -2.39
C ALA A 136 -12.53 5.14 -2.85
N LEU A 137 -12.53 4.10 -2.01
CA LEU A 137 -13.26 2.86 -2.25
C LEU A 137 -14.16 2.60 -1.05
N GLU A 138 -15.44 2.37 -1.32
CA GLU A 138 -16.44 2.04 -0.30
C GLU A 138 -16.52 0.53 -0.11
N GLU A 139 -16.97 0.09 1.07
CA GLU A 139 -17.33 -1.32 1.23
C GLU A 139 -18.54 -1.64 0.32
N PRO A 140 -18.51 -2.74 -0.44
CA PRO A 140 -19.68 -3.14 -1.21
C PRO A 140 -20.86 -3.33 -0.24
N SER A 141 -21.98 -2.64 -0.52
CA SER A 141 -23.15 -2.72 0.34
C SER A 141 -23.53 -4.19 0.53
N LYS A 142 -23.74 -4.60 1.79
CA LYS A 142 -24.36 -5.90 2.05
C LYS A 142 -25.71 -5.84 1.39
N LYS A 143 -25.89 -6.48 0.22
CA LYS A 143 -27.23 -6.75 -0.31
C LYS A 143 -28.02 -7.33 0.86
N ALA A 144 -29.08 -6.63 1.27
CA ALA A 144 -30.01 -7.15 2.25
C ALA A 144 -30.34 -8.58 1.79
N LYS A 145 -30.10 -9.57 2.65
CA LYS A 145 -30.55 -10.93 2.38
C LYS A 145 -32.04 -10.79 2.07
N ALA A 146 -32.44 -11.06 0.83
CA ALA A 146 -33.85 -11.18 0.49
C ALA A 146 -34.43 -12.20 1.47
N GLN A 147 -35.36 -11.72 2.30
CA GLN A 147 -36.10 -12.53 3.26
C GLN A 147 -37.09 -13.42 2.52
#